data_AF-A0A498L6R8-F1
#
_entry.id   AF-A0A498L6R8-F1
#
_cell.length_a   1.000
_cell.length_b   1.000
_cell.length_c   1.000
_cell.angle_alpha   90.00
_cell.angle_beta   90.00
_cell.angle_gamma   90.00
#
_symmetry.space_group_name_H-M   'P 1'
#
loop_
_entity.id
_entity.type
_entity.pdbx_description
1 polymer ?
#
loop_
_entity_poly.entity_id
_entity_poly.type
_entity_poly.pdbx_seq_one_letter_code
_entity_poly.pdbx_strand_id
1 'polypeptide(L)'
;MANRIVDSARSILNKFIPDIYIYTDHMKGASSGKSPGFGLTLVAETVNGTFLGAEVMSTPQGQGAPVLPEDLGKNCAKLLLEEIYRSPGD
;
A
#
# COMPACT_ATOMS: atom_id res chain seq x y z
N MET A 1 4.59 -8.22 -10.06
CA MET A 1 4.86 -6.99 -9.28
C MET A 1 3.97 -6.92 -8.05
N ALA A 2 2.65 -6.96 -8.24
CA ALA A 2 1.67 -6.85 -7.14
C ALA A 2 1.92 -7.81 -5.97
N ASN A 3 2.19 -9.11 -6.23
CA ASN A 3 2.49 -10.07 -5.15
C ASN A 3 3.67 -9.65 -4.25
N ARG A 4 4.74 -9.07 -4.83
CA ARG A 4 5.90 -8.57 -4.05
C ARG A 4 5.51 -7.43 -3.11
N ILE A 5 4.59 -6.58 -3.55
CA ILE A 5 4.03 -5.48 -2.74
C ILE A 5 3.15 -6.06 -1.63
N VAL A 6 2.29 -7.03 -1.95
CA VAL A 6 1.43 -7.72 -0.97
C VAL A 6 2.26 -8.41 0.11
N ASP A 7 3.24 -9.22 -0.29
CA ASP A 7 4.08 -9.99 0.65
C ASP A 7 4.88 -9.07 1.56
N SER A 8 5.43 -7.98 1.01
CA SER A 8 6.20 -7.02 1.79
C SER A 8 5.35 -6.18 2.73
N ALA A 9 4.14 -5.76 2.34
CA ALA A 9 3.18 -5.12 3.25
C ALA A 9 2.76 -6.08 4.39
N ARG A 10 2.41 -7.33 4.05
CA ARG A 10 2.07 -8.37 5.02
C ARG A 10 3.20 -8.70 5.99
N SER A 11 4.46 -8.61 5.55
CA SER A 11 5.62 -8.83 6.43
C SER A 11 5.68 -7.88 7.63
N ILE A 12 5.01 -6.72 7.52
CA ILE A 12 4.88 -5.73 8.59
C ILE A 12 3.55 -5.93 9.32
N LEU A 13 2.44 -5.92 8.58
CA LEU A 13 1.09 -5.87 9.16
C LEU A 13 0.67 -7.17 9.88
N ASN A 14 1.13 -8.34 9.44
CA ASN A 14 0.80 -9.63 10.06
C ASN A 14 1.34 -9.75 11.51
N LYS A 15 2.22 -8.84 11.93
CA LYS A 15 2.70 -8.77 13.32
C LYS A 15 1.66 -8.17 14.28
N PHE A 16 0.61 -7.53 13.74
CA PHE A 16 -0.41 -6.83 14.51
C PHE A 16 -1.77 -7.53 14.43
N ILE A 17 -2.24 -7.83 13.20
CA ILE A 17 -3.51 -8.51 12.98
C ILE A 17 -3.40 -9.52 11.83
N PRO A 18 -4.15 -10.64 11.87
CA PRO A 18 -4.19 -11.60 10.77
C PRO A 18 -5.21 -11.22 9.67
N ASP A 19 -6.17 -10.35 9.98
CA ASP A 19 -7.31 -10.03 9.11
C ASP A 19 -6.93 -8.95 8.08
N ILE A 20 -6.20 -9.36 7.04
CA ILE A 20 -5.63 -8.45 6.04
C ILE A 20 -5.93 -8.95 4.62
N TYR A 21 -6.81 -8.22 3.93
CA TYR A 21 -7.17 -8.44 2.53
C TYR A 21 -6.53 -7.37 1.66
N ILE A 22 -5.56 -7.76 0.82
CA ILE A 22 -4.96 -6.88 -0.18
C ILE A 22 -5.34 -7.40 -1.55
N TYR A 23 -6.15 -6.63 -2.26
CA TYR A 23 -6.55 -6.93 -3.63
C TYR A 23 -5.47 -6.44 -4.59
N THR A 24 -5.22 -7.23 -5.63
CA THR A 24 -4.27 -6.85 -6.68
C THR A 24 -5.02 -6.64 -7.97
N ASP A 25 -4.87 -5.46 -8.56
CA ASP A 25 -5.35 -5.15 -9.90
C ASP A 25 -4.15 -4.89 -10.82
N HIS A 26 -4.12 -5.56 -11.96
CA HIS A 26 -3.04 -5.45 -12.91
C HIS A 26 -3.60 -5.14 -14.29
N MET A 27 -3.49 -3.86 -14.66
CA MET A 27 -3.95 -3.37 -15.95
C MET A 27 -2.90 -3.60 -17.03
N LYS A 28 -3.33 -3.97 -18.24
CA LYS A 28 -2.47 -4.17 -19.43
C LYS A 28 -3.13 -3.60 -20.68
N GLY A 29 -2.32 -3.36 -21.72
CA GLY A 29 -2.78 -3.00 -23.05
C GLY A 29 -3.44 -1.62 -23.09
N ALA A 30 -4.50 -1.47 -23.87
CA ALA A 30 -5.18 -0.18 -24.02
C ALA A 30 -5.78 0.34 -22.70
N SER A 31 -6.08 -0.55 -21.75
CA SER A 31 -6.68 -0.20 -20.46
C SER A 31 -5.67 0.30 -19.43
N SER A 32 -4.35 0.15 -19.63
CA SER A 32 -3.33 0.56 -18.64
C SER A 32 -2.89 2.02 -18.72
N GLY A 33 -3.47 2.81 -19.64
CA GLY A 33 -3.02 4.18 -19.88
C GLY A 33 -1.61 4.24 -20.49
N LYS A 34 -1.02 5.44 -20.47
CA LYS A 34 0.26 5.76 -21.15
C LYS A 34 1.47 5.79 -20.20
N SER A 35 1.24 5.81 -18.90
CA SER A 35 2.29 5.99 -17.89
C SER A 35 2.43 4.71 -17.08
N PRO A 36 3.52 3.94 -17.24
CA PRO A 36 3.73 2.75 -16.44
C PRO A 36 4.02 3.15 -14.99
N GLY A 37 3.41 2.41 -14.05
CA GLY A 37 3.57 2.64 -12.63
C GLY A 37 2.86 1.56 -11.83
N PHE A 38 3.09 1.57 -10.52
CA PHE A 38 2.40 0.73 -9.56
C PHE A 38 2.21 1.51 -8.26
N GLY A 39 1.23 1.10 -7.48
CA GLY A 39 0.95 1.72 -6.19
C GLY A 39 0.28 0.75 -5.25
N LEU A 40 0.14 1.19 -4.01
CA LEU A 40 -0.58 0.49 -2.98
C LEU A 40 -1.39 1.52 -2.20
N THR A 41 -2.65 1.20 -1.97
CA THR A 41 -3.52 1.89 -1.02
C THR A 41 -3.92 0.87 0.04
N LEU A 42 -3.72 1.22 1.31
CA LEU A 42 -4.16 0.42 2.45
C LEU A 42 -5.15 1.24 3.28
N VAL A 43 -6.17 0.56 3.78
CA VAL A 43 -7.19 1.14 4.66
C VAL A 43 -7.33 0.24 5.89
N ALA A 44 -7.25 0.84 7.08
CA ALA A 44 -7.61 0.22 8.33
C ALA A 44 -9.01 0.69 8.74
N GLU A 45 -9.89 -0.24 9.07
CA GLU A 45 -11.23 0.02 9.57
C GLU A 45 -11.28 -0.30 11.06
N THR A 46 -11.76 0.65 11.86
CA THR A 46 -12.01 0.43 13.29
C THR A 46 -13.40 -0.14 13.51
N VAL A 47 -13.62 -0.79 14.65
CA VAL A 47 -14.94 -1.34 15.02
C VAL A 47 -16.04 -0.29 15.16
N ASN A 48 -15.65 0.98 15.32
CA ASN A 48 -16.58 2.12 15.43
C ASN A 48 -16.87 2.77 14.05
N GLY A 49 -16.34 2.22 12.96
CA GLY A 49 -16.59 2.72 11.59
C GLY A 49 -15.67 3.85 11.15
N THR A 50 -14.53 4.05 11.82
CA THR A 50 -13.50 5.00 11.39
C THR A 50 -12.56 4.33 10.38
N PHE A 51 -12.27 5.02 9.28
CA PHE A 51 -11.35 4.53 8.24
C PHE A 51 -10.08 5.39 8.23
N LEU A 52 -8.93 4.72 8.32
CA LEU A 52 -7.61 5.35 8.25
C LEU A 52 -6.87 4.81 7.04
N GLY A 53 -6.27 5.68 6.25
CA GLY A 53 -5.71 5.33 4.95
C GLY A 53 -4.26 5.77 4.79
N ALA A 54 -3.51 5.00 4.02
CA ALA A 54 -2.22 5.42 3.48
C ALA A 54 -2.08 4.91 2.05
N GLU A 55 -1.43 5.72 1.20
CA GLU A 55 -1.14 5.34 -0.17
C GLU A 55 0.29 5.73 -0.56
N VAL A 56 0.90 4.91 -1.42
CA VAL A 56 2.22 5.18 -1.98
C VAL A 56 2.22 4.75 -3.45
N MET A 57 2.77 5.62 -4.30
CA MET A 57 2.91 5.39 -5.74
C MET A 57 4.38 5.30 -6.12
N SER A 58 4.70 4.48 -7.12
CA SER A 58 6.03 4.43 -7.72
C SER A 58 6.37 5.75 -8.38
N THR A 59 7.66 6.08 -8.40
CA THR A 59 8.17 7.18 -9.23
C THR A 59 7.86 6.91 -10.71
N PRO A 60 7.37 7.92 -11.46
CA PRO A 60 7.14 7.78 -12.90
C PRO A 60 8.42 7.37 -13.63
N GLN A 61 8.28 6.55 -14.66
CA GLN A 61 9.44 6.12 -15.45
C GLN A 61 10.19 7.32 -16.03
N GLY A 62 11.52 7.32 -15.86
CA GLY A 62 12.38 8.43 -16.31
C GLY A 62 12.41 9.63 -15.37
N GLN A 63 11.73 9.58 -14.22
CA GLN A 63 11.75 10.62 -13.20
C GLN A 63 12.25 10.06 -11.86
N GLY A 64 13.35 10.61 -11.36
CA GLY A 64 13.88 10.24 -10.05
C GLY A 64 14.42 8.81 -9.95
N ALA A 65 14.63 8.36 -8.70
CA ALA A 65 15.13 7.01 -8.43
C ALA A 65 13.99 5.98 -8.57
N PRO A 66 14.27 4.79 -9.14
CA PRO A 66 13.28 3.73 -9.23
C PRO A 66 12.90 3.22 -7.83
N VAL A 67 11.61 3.01 -7.60
CA VAL A 67 11.10 2.44 -6.35
C VAL A 67 11.10 0.91 -6.45
N LEU A 68 11.61 0.22 -5.43
CA LEU A 68 11.46 -1.23 -5.32
C LEU A 68 10.06 -1.58 -4.79
N PRO A 69 9.37 -2.57 -5.36
CA PRO A 69 8.05 -3.02 -4.89
C PRO A 69 8.02 -3.38 -3.40
N GLU A 70 9.09 -4.01 -2.89
CA GLU A 70 9.21 -4.40 -1.49
C GLU A 70 9.29 -3.19 -0.57
N ASP A 71 10.00 -2.15 -0.99
CA ASP A 71 10.13 -0.93 -0.22
C ASP A 71 8.82 -0.14 -0.25
N LEU A 72 8.13 -0.09 -1.40
CA LEU A 72 6.80 0.51 -1.51
C LEU A 72 5.81 -0.16 -0.55
N GLY A 73 5.74 -1.49 -0.53
CA GLY A 73 4.84 -2.23 0.35
C GLY A 73 5.15 -2.03 1.83
N LYS A 74 6.44 -2.09 2.23
CA LYS A 74 6.87 -1.81 3.62
C LYS A 74 6.59 -0.37 4.02
N ASN A 75 6.84 0.59 3.15
CA ASN A 75 6.64 2.01 3.45
C ASN A 75 5.16 2.35 3.59
N CYS A 76 4.31 1.87 2.68
CA CYS A 76 2.87 2.06 2.80
C CYS A 76 2.30 1.46 4.09
N ALA A 77 2.76 0.26 4.48
CA ALA A 77 2.37 -0.36 5.74
C ALA A 77 2.81 0.47 6.96
N LYS A 78 4.03 1.01 6.96
CA LYS A 78 4.51 1.90 8.04
C LYS A 78 3.72 3.19 8.12
N LEU A 79 3.41 3.81 6.99
CA LEU A 79 2.60 5.04 6.93
C LEU A 79 1.19 4.81 7.47
N LEU A 80 0.57 3.66 7.16
CA LEU A 80 -0.72 3.30 7.74
C LEU A 80 -0.63 3.15 9.26
N LEU A 81 0.42 2.49 9.77
CA LEU A 81 0.64 2.35 11.21
C LEU A 81 0.91 3.70 11.90
N GLU A 82 1.61 4.61 11.24
CA GLU A 82 1.78 5.99 11.73
C GLU A 82 0.43 6.72 11.78
N GLU A 83 -0.44 6.53 10.80
CA GLU A 83 -1.77 7.12 10.79
C GLU A 83 -2.64 6.56 11.93
N ILE A 84 -2.61 5.25 12.15
CA ILE A 84 -3.27 4.59 13.29
C ILE A 84 -2.73 5.13 14.62
N TYR A 85 -1.41 5.32 14.73
CA TYR A 85 -0.80 5.83 15.95
C TYR A 85 -1.14 7.30 16.25
N ARG A 86 -1.23 8.14 15.20
CA ARG A 86 -1.55 9.57 15.35
C ARG A 86 -3.04 9.84 15.53
N SER A 87 -3.89 8.96 14.99
CA SER A 87 -5.33 9.10 15.14
C SER A 87 -5.69 9.00 16.62
N PRO A 88 -6.28 10.05 17.23
CA PRO A 88 -6.74 9.96 18.61
C PRO A 88 -7.77 8.83 18.69
N GLY A 89 -7.47 7.81 19.49
CA GLY A 89 -8.43 6.75 19.77
C GLY A 89 -9.67 7.37 20.41
N ASP A 90 -10.85 6.94 19.96
CA ASP A 90 -12.05 7.03 20.79
C ASP A 90 -11.87 6.17 22.05
#